data_AF-A0A8J5LJ35-F1
#
_entry.id   AF-A0A8J5LJ35-F1
#
_cell.length_a   1.000
_cell.length_b   1.000
_cell.length_c   1.000
_cell.angle_alpha   90.00
_cell.angle_beta   90.00
_cell.angle_gamma   90.00
#
_symmetry.space_group_name_H-M   'P 1'
#
loop_
_entity.id
_entity.type
_entity.pdbx_description
1 polymer ?
#
loop_
_entity_poly.entity_id
_entity_poly.type
_entity_poly.pdbx_seq_one_letter_code
_entity_poly.pdbx_strand_id
1 'polypeptide(L)'
;MAWGSRDAAAFKCLILLVLLYGTLSYVAYWIIHMKHVSPLGVDAPLDRFSEARVVEHIRRLSVDIDGRQEGRPGLEAAAKYIRKELEAVAARAGADYR
;
A
#
# COMPACT_ATOMS: atom_id res chain seq x y z
N MET A 1 10.59 -39.88 -38.94
CA MET A 1 9.33 -39.82 -38.17
C MET A 1 8.46 -38.78 -38.83
N ALA A 2 7.41 -39.19 -39.54
CA ALA A 2 6.49 -38.26 -40.18
C ALA A 2 5.40 -37.89 -39.16
N TRP A 3 5.34 -36.63 -38.74
CA TRP A 3 4.26 -36.12 -37.91
C TRP A 3 2.96 -36.07 -38.71
N GLY A 4 1.90 -36.67 -38.18
CA GLY A 4 0.57 -36.58 -38.74
C GLY A 4 -0.11 -35.24 -38.44
N SER A 5 -1.21 -34.94 -39.15
CA SER A 5 -2.02 -33.74 -38.89
C SER A 5 -2.51 -33.64 -37.43
N ARG A 6 -2.75 -34.80 -36.80
CA ARG A 6 -3.10 -34.93 -35.37
C ARG A 6 -1.96 -34.48 -34.44
N ASP A 7 -0.71 -34.83 -34.75
CA ASP A 7 0.44 -34.45 -33.95
C ASP A 7 0.68 -32.93 -34.01
N ALA A 8 0.50 -32.33 -35.18
CA ALA A 8 0.56 -30.88 -35.36
C ALA A 8 -0.54 -30.15 -34.58
N ALA A 9 -1.76 -30.71 -34.52
CA ALA A 9 -2.86 -30.14 -33.74
C ALA A 9 -2.61 -30.26 -32.22
N ALA A 10 -2.11 -31.42 -31.76
CA ALA A 10 -1.73 -31.62 -30.37
C ALA A 10 -0.62 -30.67 -29.94
N PHE A 11 0.40 -30.48 -30.78
CA PHE A 11 1.50 -29.55 -30.51
C PHE A 11 1.02 -28.09 -30.40
N LYS A 12 0.13 -27.66 -31.31
CA LYS A 12 -0.52 -26.33 -31.22
C LYS A 12 -1.32 -26.18 -29.93
N CYS A 13 -2.05 -27.22 -29.52
CA CYS A 13 -2.80 -27.22 -28.27
C CYS A 13 -1.87 -27.04 -27.06
N LEU A 14 -0.73 -27.75 -27.02
CA LEU A 14 0.27 -27.59 -25.96
C LEU A 14 0.85 -26.18 -25.92
N ILE A 15 1.17 -25.59 -27.08
CA ILE A 15 1.64 -24.19 -27.14
C ILE A 15 0.59 -23.24 -26.58
N LEU A 16 -0.68 -23.40 -26.96
CA LEU A 16 -1.77 -22.56 -26.44
C LEU A 16 -1.92 -22.70 -24.93
N LEU A 17 -1.78 -23.93 -24.41
CA LEU A 17 -1.80 -24.19 -22.97
C LEU A 17 -0.64 -23.48 -22.27
N VAL A 18 0.58 -23.59 -22.78
CA VAL A 18 1.76 -22.92 -22.22
C VAL A 18 1.57 -21.41 -22.21
N LEU A 19 1.05 -20.82 -23.29
CA LEU A 19 0.78 -19.38 -23.36
C LEU A 19 -0.33 -18.98 -22.37
N LEU A 20 -1.41 -19.74 -22.26
CA LEU A 20 -2.49 -19.45 -21.32
C LEU A 20 -2.01 -19.51 -19.86
N TYR A 21 -1.36 -20.61 -19.46
CA TYR A 21 -0.88 -20.76 -18.09
C TYR A 21 0.28 -19.82 -17.77
N GLY A 22 1.15 -19.56 -18.75
CA GLY A 22 2.24 -18.60 -18.63
C GLY A 22 1.73 -17.18 -18.42
N THR A 23 0.74 -16.75 -19.21
CA THR A 23 0.11 -15.43 -19.05
C THR A 23 -0.63 -15.31 -17.73
N LEU A 24 -1.42 -16.32 -17.33
CA LEU A 24 -2.09 -16.34 -16.03
C LEU A 24 -1.09 -16.23 -14.87
N SER A 25 0.01 -17.00 -14.94
CA SER A 25 1.06 -16.97 -13.91
C SER A 25 1.78 -15.61 -13.86
N TYR A 26 2.08 -15.03 -15.02
CA TYR A 26 2.71 -13.71 -15.10
C TYR A 26 1.80 -12.62 -14.52
N VAL A 27 0.51 -12.63 -14.86
CA VAL A 27 -0.47 -11.67 -14.32
C VAL A 27 -0.62 -11.84 -12.80
N ALA A 28 -0.73 -13.07 -12.31
CA ALA A 28 -0.80 -13.34 -10.88
C ALA A 28 0.45 -12.85 -10.14
N TYR A 29 1.63 -13.15 -10.68
CA TYR A 29 2.91 -12.67 -10.13
C TYR A 29 2.99 -11.14 -10.09
N TRP A 30 2.59 -10.48 -11.18
CA TRP A 30 2.58 -9.02 -11.25
C TRP A 30 1.60 -8.40 -10.24
N ILE A 31 0.39 -8.95 -10.10
CA ILE A 31 -0.58 -8.46 -9.11
C ILE A 31 -0.06 -8.64 -7.68
N ILE A 32 0.51 -9.80 -7.36
CA ILE A 32 0.96 -10.12 -5.99
C ILE A 32 2.21 -9.32 -5.61
N HIS A 33 3.17 -9.19 -6.52
CA HIS A 33 4.50 -8.66 -6.19
C HIS A 33 4.80 -7.26 -6.71
N MET A 34 4.18 -6.86 -7.82
CA MET A 34 4.48 -5.59 -8.50
C MET A 34 3.37 -4.56 -8.33
N LYS A 35 2.18 -4.96 -7.86
CA LYS A 35 1.11 -4.02 -7.50
C LYS A 35 1.32 -3.41 -6.10
N HIS A 36 2.58 -3.09 -5.77
CA HIS A 36 2.84 -2.06 -4.77
C HIS A 36 2.24 -0.77 -5.33
N VAL A 37 1.06 -0.40 -4.83
CA VAL A 37 0.50 0.94 -5.07
C VAL A 37 1.61 1.90 -4.68
N SER A 38 2.13 2.68 -5.63
CA SER A 38 3.17 3.67 -5.31
C SER A 38 2.66 4.51 -4.14
N PRO A 39 3.43 4.61 -3.04
CA PRO A 39 2.93 5.24 -1.84
C PRO A 39 2.46 6.65 -2.16
N LEU A 40 1.24 6.95 -1.74
CA LEU A 40 0.69 8.28 -1.95
C LEU A 40 1.52 9.31 -1.17
N GLY A 41 1.93 10.38 -1.86
CA GLY A 41 2.72 11.46 -1.29
C GLY A 41 1.99 12.21 -0.17
N VAL A 42 2.70 13.12 0.52
CA VAL A 42 2.17 13.84 1.69
C VAL A 42 0.91 14.67 1.37
N ASP A 43 0.85 15.18 0.14
CA ASP A 43 -0.24 16.02 -0.38
C ASP A 43 -1.42 15.22 -0.95
N ALA A 44 -1.42 13.89 -0.77
CA ALA A 44 -2.50 13.06 -1.28
C ALA A 44 -3.86 13.47 -0.66
N PRO A 45 -4.98 13.21 -1.34
CA PRO A 45 -6.30 13.45 -0.78
C PRO A 45 -6.46 12.87 0.64
N LEU A 46 -7.09 13.61 1.54
CA LEU A 46 -7.20 13.26 2.97
C LEU A 46 -8.12 12.06 3.24
N ASP A 47 -9.00 11.73 2.30
CA ASP A 47 -9.86 10.55 2.28
C ASP A 47 -9.08 9.25 1.94
N ARG A 48 -7.81 9.37 1.53
CA ARG A 48 -6.95 8.24 1.20
C ARG A 48 -5.80 8.08 2.19
N PHE A 49 -5.41 6.83 2.41
CA PHE A 49 -4.21 6.51 3.16
C PHE A 49 -2.96 6.97 2.39
N SER A 50 -2.09 7.74 3.04
CA SER A 50 -0.79 8.16 2.50
C SER A 50 0.31 7.66 3.42
N GLU A 51 1.18 6.81 2.88
CA GLU A 51 2.36 6.33 3.60
C GLU A 51 3.29 7.49 3.95
N ALA A 52 3.49 8.45 3.03
CA ALA A 52 4.33 9.60 3.27
C ALA A 52 3.84 10.45 4.47
N ARG A 53 2.52 10.63 4.64
CA ARG A 53 1.96 11.26 5.86
C ARG A 53 2.27 10.46 7.11
N VAL A 54 2.12 9.14 7.06
CA VAL A 54 2.41 8.27 8.23
C VAL A 54 3.88 8.38 8.61
N VAL A 55 4.79 8.30 7.63
CA VAL A 55 6.23 8.46 7.87
C VAL A 55 6.53 9.83 8.49
N GLU A 56 5.88 10.89 8.02
CA GLU A 56 6.05 12.23 8.60
C GLU A 56 5.54 12.32 10.05
N HIS A 57 4.38 11.73 10.37
CA HIS A 57 3.89 11.64 11.74
C HIS A 57 4.84 10.85 12.64
N ILE A 58 5.37 9.73 12.14
CA ILE A 58 6.37 8.92 12.86
C ILE A 58 7.62 9.75 13.11
N ARG A 59 8.19 10.38 12.07
CA ARG A 59 9.37 11.24 12.17
C ARG A 59 9.18 12.34 13.20
N ARG A 60 8.03 13.03 13.17
CA ARG A 60 7.71 14.08 14.15
C ARG A 60 7.65 13.54 15.57
N LEU A 61 7.04 12.37 15.75
CA LEU A 61 6.85 11.74 17.05
C LEU A 61 8.07 11.00 17.60
N SER A 62 9.05 10.64 16.76
CA SER A 62 10.23 9.86 17.15
C SER A 62 11.54 10.64 17.10
N VAL A 63 11.64 11.63 16.20
CA VAL A 63 12.85 12.42 15.96
C VAL A 63 12.66 13.86 16.43
N ASP A 64 11.56 14.52 16.05
CA ASP A 64 11.41 15.96 16.34
C ASP A 64 11.00 16.24 17.79
N ILE A 65 10.28 15.31 18.42
CA ILE A 65 9.85 15.42 19.82
C ILE A 65 10.78 14.56 20.68
N ASP A 66 11.74 15.23 21.31
CA ASP A 66 12.71 14.58 22.19
C ASP A 66 12.07 14.11 23.51
N GLY A 67 12.42 12.89 23.93
CA GLY A 67 12.09 12.35 25.25
C GLY A 67 10.59 12.27 25.57
N ARG A 68 9.93 11.18 25.14
CA ARG A 68 8.49 10.93 25.38
C ARG A 68 8.19 10.07 26.63
N GLN A 69 9.14 9.98 27.54
CA GLN A 69 8.98 9.24 28.80
C GLN A 69 8.19 10.09 29.80
N GLU A 70 7.59 9.44 30.80
CA GLU A 70 6.86 10.13 31.86
C GLU A 70 7.78 11.12 32.61
N GLY A 71 7.25 12.30 32.93
CA GLY A 71 8.01 13.39 33.55
C GLY A 71 8.90 14.20 32.61
N ARG A 72 8.99 13.86 31.31
CA ARG A 72 9.70 14.66 30.30
C ARG A 72 8.76 15.60 29.55
N PRO A 73 9.22 16.80 29.15
CA PRO A 73 8.41 17.75 28.39
C PRO A 73 7.95 17.19 27.03
N GLY A 74 8.71 16.25 26.44
CA GLY A 74 8.34 15.59 25.20
C GLY A 74 7.06 14.76 25.28
N LEU A 75 6.69 14.26 26.46
CA LEU A 75 5.40 13.56 26.64
C LEU A 75 4.22 14.51 26.39
N GLU A 76 4.25 15.70 27.01
CA GLU A 76 3.20 16.71 26.82
C GLU A 76 3.20 17.23 25.38
N ALA A 77 4.37 17.45 24.78
CA ALA A 77 4.50 17.87 23.39
C ALA A 77 3.90 16.85 22.42
N ALA A 78 4.18 15.55 22.60
CA ALA A 78 3.60 14.48 21.81
C ALA A 78 2.08 14.39 21.99
N ALA A 79 1.58 14.53 23.22
CA ALA A 79 0.14 14.53 23.50
C ALA A 79 -0.58 15.70 22.82
N LYS A 80 -0.01 16.92 22.90
CA LYS A 80 -0.54 18.10 22.20
C LYS A 80 -0.56 17.90 20.69
N TYR A 81 0.51 17.31 20.13
CA TYR A 81 0.60 17.00 18.71
C TYR A 81 -0.49 16.02 18.27
N ILE A 82 -0.59 14.86 18.94
CA ILE A 82 -1.57 13.82 18.62
C ILE A 82 -3.00 14.36 18.74
N ARG A 83 -3.28 15.13 19.81
CA ARG A 83 -4.60 15.75 19.99
C ARG A 83 -4.97 16.66 18.82
N LYS A 84 -4.04 17.52 18.37
CA LYS A 84 -4.26 18.41 17.23
C LYS A 84 -4.55 17.63 15.94
N GLU A 85 -3.80 16.56 15.67
CA GLU A 85 -4.04 15.71 14.49
C GLU A 85 -5.43 15.03 14.58
N LEU A 86 -5.83 14.55 15.76
CA LEU A 86 -7.17 13.98 15.98
C LEU A 86 -8.29 15.01 15.82
N GLU A 87 -8.12 16.23 16.31
CA GLU A 87 -9.07 17.33 16.10
C GLU A 87 -9.23 17.65 14.60
N ALA A 88 -8.14 17.65 13.84
CA ALA A 88 -8.20 17.81 12.38
C ALA A 88 -8.94 16.65 11.70
N VAL A 89 -8.79 15.42 12.21
CA VAL A 89 -9.56 14.25 11.74
C VAL A 89 -11.05 14.38 12.08
N ALA A 90 -11.38 14.82 13.29
CA ALA A 90 -12.75 15.01 13.73
C ALA A 90 -13.45 16.13 12.94
N ALA A 91 -12.75 17.24 12.67
CA ALA A 91 -13.29 18.38 11.93
C ALA A 91 -13.68 18.03 10.47
N ARG A 92 -12.96 17.08 9.85
CA ARG A 92 -13.28 16.57 8.50
C ARG A 92 -14.27 15.41 8.49
N ALA A 93 -14.43 14.74 9.63
CA ALA A 93 -15.40 13.66 9.76
C ALA A 93 -16.80 14.29 9.75
N GLY A 94 -17.65 13.90 8.79
CA GLY A 94 -19.03 14.38 8.72
C GLY A 94 -19.84 13.93 9.94
N ALA A 95 -21.06 14.47 10.09
CA ALA A 95 -21.97 14.13 11.21
C ALA A 95 -22.30 12.62 11.32
N ASP A 96 -22.05 11.86 10.25
CA ASP A 96 -22.27 10.40 10.16
C ASP A 96 -21.08 9.56 10.69
N TYR A 97 -19.99 10.19 11.14
CA TYR A 97 -18.88 9.49 11.79
C TYR A 97 -19.29 9.13 13.24
N ARG A 98 -20.03 8.02 13.37
CA ARG A 98 -20.36 7.36 14.63
C ARG A 98 -19.55 6.09 14.81
#